data_AF-A0A0V0GLE3-F1
#
_entry.id   AF-A0A0V0GLE3-F1
#
_cell.length_a   1.000
_cell.length_b   1.000
_cell.length_c   1.000
_cell.angle_alpha   90.00
_cell.angle_beta   90.00
_cell.angle_gamma   90.00
#
_symmetry.space_group_name_H-M   'P 1'
#
loop_
_entity.id
_entity.type
_entity.pdbx_description
1 polymer ?
#
loop_
_entity_poly.entity_id
_entity_poly.type
_entity_poly.pdbx_seq_one_letter_code
_entity_poly.pdbx_strand_id
1 'polypeptide(L)'
;MVHLYGPDICLAFWRPGNLNWTHIDVANFTAGVSALVYHKGEFYSMSRSGKVQSIEFAGPNTTDQPIVKTRLVVETDESTLNPRVVEYYLVELSGALLLVIQFAISTCDGTNHT
;
A
#
# COMPACT_ATOMS: atom_id res chain seq x y z
N MET A 1 -12.38 7.78 1.14
CA MET A 1 -12.38 6.53 1.92
C MET A 1 -11.87 5.42 1.03
N VAL A 2 -11.02 4.53 1.54
CA VAL A 2 -10.45 3.38 0.81
C VAL A 2 -10.89 2.11 1.54
N HIS A 3 -11.38 1.11 0.81
CA HIS A 3 -11.76 -0.19 1.38
C HIS A 3 -10.84 -1.31 0.89
N LEU A 4 -10.49 -2.21 1.80
CA LEU A 4 -9.80 -3.47 1.53
C LEU A 4 -10.83 -4.61 1.62
N TYR A 5 -10.96 -5.43 0.58
CA TYR A 5 -11.83 -6.61 0.57
C TYR A 5 -11.03 -7.79 0.04
N GLY A 6 -10.82 -8.87 0.82
CA GLY A 6 -10.11 -10.09 0.37
C GLY A 6 -10.95 -10.97 -0.56
N PRO A 7 -10.68 -12.27 -0.74
CA PRO A 7 -9.39 -12.97 -0.87
C PRO A 7 -8.65 -12.66 -2.20
N ASP A 8 -9.29 -11.93 -3.12
CA ASP A 8 -8.68 -11.26 -4.28
C ASP A 8 -8.80 -9.75 -4.04
N ILE A 9 -7.76 -9.13 -3.48
CA ILE A 9 -7.83 -7.78 -2.89
C ILE A 9 -8.34 -6.76 -3.90
N CYS A 10 -9.64 -6.45 -3.85
CA CYS A 10 -10.26 -5.44 -4.69
C CYS A 10 -10.10 -4.09 -4.02
N LEU A 11 -9.20 -3.26 -4.56
CA LEU A 11 -9.00 -1.90 -4.10
C LEU A 11 -9.98 -0.97 -4.82
N ALA A 12 -10.64 -0.10 -4.08
CA ALA A 12 -11.50 0.94 -4.65
C ALA A 12 -11.49 2.21 -3.81
N PHE A 13 -11.75 3.33 -4.47
CA PHE A 13 -11.88 4.64 -3.83
C PHE A 13 -13.07 5.41 -4.37
N TRP A 14 -13.56 6.35 -3.55
CA TRP A 14 -14.65 7.26 -3.92
C TRP A 14 -14.21 8.70 -3.72
N ARG A 15 -14.61 9.58 -4.64
CA ARG A 15 -14.37 11.03 -4.62
C ARG A 15 -15.70 11.78 -4.75
N PRO A 16 -15.82 13.01 -4.19
CA PRO A 16 -16.97 13.87 -4.45
C PRO A 16 -17.22 14.02 -5.96
N GLY A 17 -18.46 13.80 -6.40
CA GLY A 17 -18.86 13.83 -7.81
C GLY A 17 -18.81 12.47 -8.53
N ASN A 18 -18.21 11.44 -7.91
CA ASN A 18 -18.31 10.09 -8.45
C ASN A 18 -19.70 9.49 -8.18
N LEU A 19 -20.36 8.99 -9.23
CA LEU A 19 -21.59 8.19 -9.11
C LEU A 19 -21.34 6.79 -8.53
N ASN A 20 -20.19 6.19 -8.83
CA ASN A 20 -19.81 4.84 -8.44
C ASN A 20 -18.40 4.81 -7.82
N TRP A 21 -18.08 3.74 -7.08
CA TRP A 21 -16.71 3.47 -6.65
C TRP A 21 -15.78 3.29 -7.85
N THR A 22 -14.59 3.88 -7.80
CA THR A 22 -13.56 3.67 -8.81
C THR A 22 -12.69 2.50 -8.38
N HIS A 23 -12.76 1.41 -9.13
CA HIS A 23 -11.92 0.24 -8.91
C HIS A 23 -10.48 0.55 -9.33
N ILE A 24 -9.53 0.11 -8.52
CA ILE A 24 -8.10 0.16 -8.79
C ILE A 24 -7.72 -1.22 -9.29
N ASP A 25 -7.22 -1.29 -10.52
CA ASP A 25 -6.74 -2.55 -11.08
C ASP A 25 -5.44 -2.97 -10.38
N VAL A 26 -5.57 -3.97 -9.50
CA VAL A 26 -4.45 -4.53 -8.74
C VAL A 26 -3.57 -5.47 -9.58
N ALA A 27 -3.98 -5.87 -10.78
CA ALA A 27 -3.19 -6.75 -11.64
C ALA A 27 -1.85 -6.13 -12.05
N ASN A 28 -1.77 -4.79 -12.08
CA ASN A 28 -0.53 -4.06 -12.32
C ASN A 28 0.43 -4.05 -11.11
N PHE A 29 0.01 -4.56 -9.94
CA PHE A 29 0.83 -4.61 -8.72
C PHE A 29 1.40 -6.02 -8.56
N THR A 30 2.65 -6.21 -8.98
CA THR A 30 3.33 -7.51 -9.07
C THR A 30 3.47 -8.28 -7.75
N ALA A 31 3.29 -7.65 -6.59
CA ALA A 31 3.50 -8.27 -5.27
C ALA A 31 2.34 -8.02 -4.27
N GLY A 32 1.17 -7.60 -4.78
CA GLY A 32 0.04 -7.18 -3.95
C GLY A 32 0.31 -5.90 -3.17
N VAL A 33 -0.74 -5.31 -2.61
CA VAL A 33 -0.67 -4.05 -1.85
C VAL A 33 -0.85 -4.33 -0.36
N SER A 34 0.15 -3.95 0.45
CA SER A 34 0.15 -4.05 1.91
C SER A 34 -0.47 -2.81 2.57
N ALA A 35 -0.29 -1.64 1.97
CA ALA A 35 -0.88 -0.38 2.44
C ALA A 35 -1.19 0.54 1.27
N LEU A 36 -2.28 1.31 1.37
CA LEU A 36 -2.67 2.34 0.41
C LEU A 36 -3.16 3.58 1.16
N VAL A 37 -2.61 4.75 0.84
CA VAL A 37 -3.02 6.03 1.45
C VAL A 37 -3.11 7.13 0.40
N TYR A 38 -3.99 8.10 0.62
CA TYR A 38 -4.08 9.30 -0.21
C TYR A 38 -3.36 10.46 0.47
N HIS A 39 -2.40 11.10 -0.22
CA HIS A 39 -1.62 12.21 0.31
C HIS A 39 -1.32 13.24 -0.80
N LYS A 40 -1.61 14.52 -0.53
CA LYS A 40 -1.29 15.67 -1.42
C LYS A 40 -1.65 15.48 -2.90
N GLY A 41 -2.81 14.88 -3.19
CA GLY A 41 -3.29 14.74 -4.57
C GLY A 41 -3.04 13.37 -5.19
N GLU A 42 -2.15 12.56 -4.63
CA GLU A 42 -1.77 11.26 -5.17
C GLU A 42 -2.10 10.13 -4.18
N PHE A 43 -2.29 8.94 -4.72
CA PHE A 43 -2.30 7.73 -3.89
C PHE A 43 -0.88 7.18 -3.77
N TYR A 44 -0.55 6.63 -2.60
CA TYR A 44 0.71 5.97 -2.33
C TYR A 44 0.41 4.55 -1.89
N SER A 45 0.99 3.58 -2.61
CA SER A 45 0.89 2.16 -2.30
C SER A 45 2.21 1.59 -1.83
N MET A 46 2.17 0.66 -0.89
CA MET A 46 3.31 -0.15 -0.47
C MET A 46 3.05 -1.61 -0.85
N SER A 47 4.00 -2.27 -1.53
CA SER A 47 3.93 -3.70 -1.82
C SER A 47 4.44 -4.57 -0.67
N ARG A 48 4.14 -5.87 -0.68
CA ARG A 48 4.75 -6.83 0.26
C ARG A 48 6.27 -6.97 0.09
N SER A 49 6.77 -6.72 -1.12
CA SER A 49 8.19 -6.76 -1.46
C SER A 49 8.95 -5.47 -1.17
N GLY A 50 8.33 -4.47 -0.52
CA GLY A 50 9.06 -3.26 -0.12
C GLY A 50 8.99 -2.07 -1.07
N LYS A 51 8.14 -2.14 -2.10
CA LYS A 51 8.06 -1.08 -3.13
C LYS A 51 7.00 -0.06 -2.76
N VAL A 52 7.40 1.20 -2.57
CA VAL A 52 6.49 2.33 -2.45
C VAL A 52 6.35 3.01 -3.80
N GLN A 53 5.12 3.15 -4.28
CA GLN A 53 4.79 3.79 -5.55
C GLN A 53 3.75 4.90 -5.34
N SER A 54 3.89 6.00 -6.07
CA SER A 54 2.83 7.00 -6.23
C SER A 54 1.99 6.66 -7.45
N ILE A 55 0.68 6.79 -7.33
CA ILE A 55 -0.31 6.46 -8.33
C ILE A 55 -1.16 7.70 -8.58
N GLU A 56 -1.12 8.16 -9.82
CA GLU A 56 -1.95 9.24 -10.34
C GLU A 56 -3.22 8.64 -10.94
N PHE A 57 -4.37 9.15 -10.49
CA PHE A 57 -5.68 8.74 -11.02
C PHE A 57 -6.28 9.83 -11.87
N ALA A 58 -6.91 9.43 -12.97
CA ALA A 58 -7.64 10.32 -13.86
C ALA A 58 -8.76 11.05 -13.10
N GLY A 59 -9.15 12.23 -13.59
CA GLY A 59 -10.27 12.98 -13.05
C GLY A 59 -11.61 12.22 -13.12
N PRO A 60 -12.67 12.74 -12.48
CA PRO A 60 -14.00 12.19 -12.68
C PRO A 60 -14.38 12.23 -14.18
N ASN A 61 -15.02 11.17 -14.68
CA ASN A 61 -15.57 11.00 -16.05
C ASN A 61 -14.66 10.45 -17.16
N THR A 62 -13.53 9.83 -16.84
CA THR A 62 -12.74 9.04 -17.81
C THR A 62 -13.10 7.55 -17.73
N THR A 63 -13.51 6.95 -18.85
CA THR A 63 -14.08 5.58 -18.91
C THR A 63 -13.08 4.47 -19.13
N ASP A 64 -11.87 4.73 -19.63
CA ASP A 64 -11.04 3.65 -20.19
C ASP A 64 -10.08 3.03 -19.18
N GLN A 65 -9.34 3.83 -18.40
CA GLN A 65 -8.53 3.37 -17.27
C GLN A 65 -8.43 4.45 -16.19
N PRO A 66 -8.67 4.14 -14.90
CA PRO A 66 -8.63 5.13 -13.85
C PRO A 66 -7.20 5.49 -13.43
N ILE A 67 -6.22 4.61 -13.63
CA ILE A 67 -4.80 4.88 -13.35
C ILE A 67 -4.17 5.53 -14.57
N VAL A 68 -3.63 6.74 -14.39
CA VAL A 68 -2.95 7.51 -15.45
C VAL A 68 -1.46 7.21 -15.44
N LYS A 69 -0.87 7.12 -14.25
CA LYS A 69 0.57 7.00 -14.08
C LYS A 69 0.93 6.34 -12.77
N THR A 70 1.92 5.46 -12.81
CA THR A 70 2.58 4.91 -11.63
C THR A 70 4.04 5.34 -11.63
N ARG A 71 4.54 5.79 -10.48
CA ARG A 71 5.93 6.21 -10.29
C ARG A 71 6.50 5.53 -9.06
N LEU A 72 7.67 4.90 -9.20
CA LEU A 72 8.43 4.39 -8.06
C LEU A 72 8.90 5.57 -7.19
N VAL A 73 8.60 5.52 -5.91
CA VAL A 73 9.03 6.52 -4.92
C VAL A 73 10.23 5.99 -4.14
N VAL A 74 10.11 4.75 -3.66
CA VAL A 74 11.19 4.07 -2.94
C VAL A 74 11.10 2.57 -3.19
N GLU A 75 12.25 1.92 -3.23
CA GLU A 75 12.36 0.47 -3.22
C GLU A 75 13.31 0.11 -2.07
N THR A 76 12.78 -0.56 -1.05
CA THR A 76 13.63 -1.12 0.00
C THR A 76 14.25 -2.41 -0.49
N ASP A 77 15.49 -2.68 -0.12
CA ASP A 77 16.13 -3.95 -0.41
C ASP A 77 15.35 -5.07 0.32
N GLU A 78 14.95 -6.12 -0.39
CA GLU A 78 14.29 -7.28 0.21
C GLU A 78 15.13 -7.89 1.35
N SER A 79 16.47 -7.75 1.31
CA SER A 79 17.36 -8.20 2.38
C SER A 79 17.28 -7.32 3.66
N THR A 80 16.92 -6.04 3.51
CA THR A 80 16.69 -5.12 4.65
C THR A 80 15.33 -5.34 5.30
N LEU A 81 14.39 -5.95 4.57
CA LEU A 81 13.09 -6.35 5.08
C LEU A 81 13.21 -7.72 5.76
N ASN A 82 13.53 -7.67 7.05
CA ASN A 82 13.71 -8.85 7.90
C ASN A 82 12.51 -9.82 7.80
N PRO A 83 12.71 -11.15 7.78
CA PRO A 83 11.63 -12.14 7.81
C PRO A 83 10.67 -12.04 9.01
N ARG A 84 10.98 -11.19 10.00
CA ARG A 84 10.14 -10.88 11.17
C ARG A 84 9.20 -9.68 10.98
N VAL A 85 9.12 -9.08 9.79
CA VAL A 85 8.12 -8.03 9.56
C VAL A 85 6.72 -8.62 9.58
N VAL A 86 5.85 -8.06 10.43
CA VAL A 86 4.45 -8.44 10.58
C VAL A 86 3.59 -7.65 9.62
N GLU A 87 3.80 -6.33 9.56
CA GLU A 87 2.93 -5.44 8.81
C GLU A 87 3.64 -4.13 8.42
N TYR A 88 3.25 -3.59 7.27
CA TYR A 88 3.69 -2.29 6.77
C TYR A 88 2.51 -1.32 6.80
N TYR A 89 2.76 -0.10 7.26
CA TYR A 89 1.76 0.96 7.27
C TYR A 89 2.30 2.19 6.55
N LEU A 90 1.47 2.77 5.68
CA LEU A 90 1.68 4.12 5.17
C LEU A 90 0.76 5.07 5.95
N VAL A 91 1.35 5.99 6.69
CA VAL A 91 0.64 6.88 7.61
C VAL A 91 0.94 8.32 7.27
N GLU A 92 -0.11 9.13 7.15
CA GLU A 92 0.02 10.57 7.08
C GLU A 92 0.06 11.14 8.51
N LEU A 93 1.09 11.94 8.81
CA LEU A 93 1.26 12.61 10.09
C LEU A 93 1.78 14.03 9.88
N SER A 94 0.97 15.03 10.24
CA SER A 94 1.33 16.46 10.19
C SER A 94 1.85 16.94 8.83
N GLY A 95 1.26 16.45 7.74
CA GLY A 95 1.64 16.79 6.37
C GLY A 95 2.84 16.02 5.82
N ALA A 96 3.40 15.08 6.59
CA ALA A 96 4.43 14.14 6.14
C ALA A 96 3.82 12.76 5.92
N LEU A 97 4.32 12.05 4.90
CA LEU A 97 3.99 10.66 4.65
C LEU A 97 5.09 9.76 5.22
N LEU A 98 4.73 8.88 6.14
CA LEU A 98 5.66 8.00 6.86
C LEU A 98 5.41 6.54 6.47
N LEU A 99 6.49 5.80 6.24
CA LEU A 99 6.47 4.34 6.19
C LEU A 99 6.80 3.81 7.59
N VAL A 100 5.86 3.08 8.19
CA VAL A 100 6.02 2.44 9.49
C VAL A 100 6.09 0.93 9.28
N ILE A 101 7.10 0.30 9.87
CA ILE A 101 7.34 -1.13 9.78
C ILE A 101 7.16 -1.74 11.16
N GLN A 102 6.26 -2.72 11.29
CA GLN A 102 6.05 -3.46 12.52
C GLN A 102 6.81 -4.78 12.48
N PHE A 103 7.64 -5.02 13.49
CA PHE A 103 8.41 -6.26 13.63
C PHE A 103 7.81 -7.16 14.72
N ALA A 104 7.76 -8.47 14.46
CA ALA A 104 7.53 -9.49 15.48
C ALA A 104 8.82 -9.68 16.27
N ILE A 105 8.77 -9.40 17.57
CA ILE A 105 9.80 -9.85 18.49
C ILE A 105 9.53 -11.34 18.72
N SER A 106 10.35 -12.23 18.14
CA SER A 106 10.34 -13.62 18.58
C SER A 106 10.90 -13.65 19.99
N THR A 107 10.10 -14.01 20.99
CA THR A 107 10.60 -14.39 22.31
C THR A 107 11.36 -15.69 22.14
N CYS A 108 12.66 -15.60 21.90
CA CYS A 108 13.56 -16.71 22.10
C CYS A 108 13.70 -16.87 23.62
N ASP A 109 12.74 -17.51 24.28
CA ASP A 109 12.97 -18.01 25.62
C ASP A 109 13.94 -19.19 25.49
N GLY A 110 15.22 -18.88 25.70
CA GLY A 110 16.21 -19.87 26.03
C GLY A 110 15.87 -20.47 27.38
N THR A 111 15.72 -21.79 27.43
CA THR A 111 16.35 -22.73 28.37
C THR A 111 15.65 -24.07 28.25
N ASN A 112 16.27 -25.02 27.55
CA ASN A 112 16.10 -26.44 27.87
C ASN A 112 17.51 -27.01 28.04
N HIS A 113 18.08 -26.76 29.23
CA HIS A 113 19.11 -27.63 29.79
C HIS A 113 18.39 -28.74 30.56
N THR A 114 18.44 -29.96 30.03
CA THR A 114 18.36 -31.22 30.79
C THR A 114 19.24 -32.22 30.08
#